data_AF-A0A923HXM1-F1
#
_entry.id   AF-A0A923HXM1-F1
#
_cell.length_a   1.000
_cell.length_b   1.000
_cell.length_c   1.000
_cell.angle_alpha   90.00
_cell.angle_beta   90.00
_cell.angle_gamma   90.00
#
_symmetry.space_group_name_H-M   'P 1'
#
loop_
_entity.id
_entity.type
_entity.pdbx_description
1 polymer ?
#
loop_
_entity_poly.entity_id
_entity_poly.type
_entity_poly.pdbx_seq_one_letter_code
_entity_poly.pdbx_strand_id
1 'polypeptide(L)'
;MKKRFKNLIGNGKRLGDLDTILNAEGFYLAMDEEQVDQFFRNAGAEMSNICWKNGIGSAIYLIFTMDTLQQDIYDSILTVIETEYLSLEAIKRTRGNNRRE
;
A
#
# COMPACT_ATOMS: atom_id res chain seq x y z
N MET A 1 -7.92 13.77 -3.44
CA MET A 1 -8.48 13.13 -4.65
C MET A 1 -8.28 11.63 -4.52
N LYS A 2 -9.33 10.82 -4.70
CA LYS A 2 -9.23 9.36 -4.67
C LYS A 2 -8.88 8.86 -6.07
N LYS A 3 -7.76 8.16 -6.23
CA LYS A 3 -7.36 7.49 -7.48
C LYS A 3 -7.34 5.98 -7.23
N ARG A 4 -7.80 5.18 -8.19
CA ARG A 4 -7.74 3.71 -8.11
C ARG A 4 -6.76 3.23 -9.16
N PHE A 5 -5.84 2.33 -8.77
CA PHE A 5 -4.85 1.77 -9.68
C PHE A 5 -5.27 0.37 -10.10
N LYS A 6 -6.09 0.29 -11.17
CA LYS A 6 -6.65 -0.99 -11.66
C LYS A 6 -5.58 -1.96 -12.17
N ASN A 7 -4.46 -1.43 -12.66
CA ASN A 7 -3.31 -2.19 -13.16
C ASN A 7 -2.55 -2.96 -12.06
N LEU A 8 -2.72 -2.57 -10.79
CA LEU A 8 -2.14 -3.26 -9.64
C LEU A 8 -2.97 -4.48 -9.22
N ILE A 9 -4.27 -4.51 -9.53
CA ILE A 9 -5.18 -5.59 -9.13
C ILE A 9 -4.87 -6.89 -9.89
N GLY A 10 -4.97 -8.02 -9.19
CA GLY A 10 -4.83 -9.36 -9.76
C GLY A 10 -3.86 -10.25 -9.01
N ASN A 11 -3.78 -11.50 -9.46
CA ASN A 11 -3.03 -12.56 -8.78
C ASN A 11 -1.56 -12.56 -9.20
N GLY A 12 -0.69 -13.11 -8.34
CA GLY A 12 0.70 -13.37 -8.70
C GLY A 12 1.54 -12.11 -8.91
N LYS A 13 1.17 -10.99 -8.28
CA LYS A 13 1.92 -9.74 -8.37
C LYS A 13 3.13 -9.82 -7.45
N ARG A 14 4.30 -9.40 -7.92
CA ARG A 14 5.46 -9.19 -7.04
C ARG A 14 5.38 -7.81 -6.42
N LEU A 15 5.77 -7.69 -5.16
CA LEU A 15 5.77 -6.40 -4.49
C LEU A 15 6.68 -5.37 -5.19
N GLY A 16 7.85 -5.80 -5.67
CA GLY A 16 8.76 -4.94 -6.44
C GLY A 16 8.17 -4.42 -7.76
N ASP A 17 7.34 -5.21 -8.43
CA ASP A 17 6.62 -4.77 -9.64
C ASP A 17 5.59 -3.70 -9.30
N LEU A 18 4.89 -3.86 -8.16
CA LEU A 18 3.95 -2.85 -7.67
C LEU A 18 4.65 -1.54 -7.34
N ASP A 19 5.79 -1.60 -6.64
CA ASP A 19 6.60 -0.42 -6.35
C ASP A 19 7.02 0.28 -7.65
N THR A 20 7.51 -0.47 -8.63
CA THR A 20 7.91 0.07 -9.94
C THR A 20 6.74 0.80 -10.64
N ILE A 21 5.55 0.19 -10.67
CA ILE A 21 4.35 0.80 -11.29
C ILE A 21 3.93 2.06 -10.53
N LEU A 22 3.95 2.03 -9.21
CA LEU A 22 3.60 3.18 -8.37
C LEU A 22 4.62 4.31 -8.55
N ASN A 23 5.90 3.98 -8.65
CA ASN A 23 6.99 4.93 -8.89
C ASN A 23 6.81 5.67 -10.21
N ALA A 24 6.40 4.98 -11.27
CA ALA A 24 6.09 5.59 -12.56
C ALA A 24 4.93 6.61 -12.48
N GLU A 25 4.03 6.44 -11.51
CA GLU A 25 2.92 7.36 -11.23
C GLU A 25 3.27 8.45 -10.21
N GLY A 26 4.55 8.54 -9.80
CA GLY A 26 5.05 9.50 -8.81
C GLY A 26 4.82 9.07 -7.35
N PHE A 27 4.55 7.78 -7.11
CA PHE A 27 4.36 7.21 -5.78
C PHE A 27 5.50 6.28 -5.40
N TYR A 28 6.31 6.71 -4.46
CA TYR A 28 7.36 5.88 -3.89
C TYR A 28 6.84 5.05 -2.72
N LEU A 29 6.95 3.72 -2.80
CA LEU A 29 6.82 2.86 -1.62
C LEU A 29 8.12 2.94 -0.83
N ALA A 30 8.30 4.04 -0.09
CA ALA A 30 9.40 4.14 0.86
C ALA A 30 9.07 3.26 2.06
N MET A 31 9.48 1.99 2.02
CA MET A 31 9.31 1.08 3.14
C MET A 31 10.23 1.49 4.28
N ASP A 32 9.67 2.21 5.25
CA ASP A 32 10.27 2.37 6.57
C ASP A 32 10.14 1.06 7.37
N GLU A 33 10.94 0.92 8.43
CA GLU A 33 10.96 -0.29 9.27
C GLU A 33 9.57 -0.63 9.82
N GLU A 34 8.74 0.36 10.14
CA GLU A 34 7.39 0.16 10.66
C GLU A 34 6.47 -0.51 9.64
N GLN A 35 6.55 -0.08 8.37
CA GLN A 35 5.77 -0.64 7.27
C GLN A 35 6.24 -2.05 6.89
N VAL A 36 7.54 -2.32 6.97
CA VAL A 36 8.10 -3.67 6.79
C VAL A 36 7.58 -4.60 7.88
N ASP A 37 7.65 -4.20 9.15
CA ASP A 37 7.12 -4.99 10.27
C ASP A 37 5.62 -5.22 10.14
N GLN A 38 4.86 -4.21 9.70
CA GLN A 38 3.42 -4.35 9.47
C GLN A 38 3.12 -5.34 8.34
N PHE A 39 3.91 -5.35 7.27
CA PHE A 39 3.76 -6.31 6.18
C PHE A 39 3.98 -7.75 6.67
N PHE A 40 5.07 -8.01 7.39
CA PHE A 40 5.36 -9.35 7.92
C PHE A 40 4.33 -9.82 8.96
N ARG A 41 3.84 -8.92 9.83
CA ARG A 41 2.75 -9.26 10.77
C ARG A 41 1.48 -9.68 10.05
N ASN A 42 1.20 -9.07 8.90
CA ASN A 42 0.00 -9.33 8.13
C ASN A 42 0.15 -10.55 7.20
N ALA A 43 1.37 -10.95 6.84
CA ALA A 43 1.63 -12.04 5.89
C ALA A 43 1.03 -13.42 6.27
N GLY A 44 0.62 -13.63 7.52
CA GLY A 44 -0.08 -14.83 7.98
C GLY A 44 -1.62 -14.74 7.98
N ALA A 45 -2.20 -13.59 7.62
CA ALA A 45 -3.64 -13.39 7.60
C ALA A 45 -4.26 -13.84 6.26
N GLU A 46 -5.47 -14.39 6.30
CA GLU A 46 -6.25 -14.73 5.08
C GLU A 46 -6.44 -13.51 4.16
N MET A 47 -6.51 -12.32 4.74
CA MET A 47 -6.58 -11.06 4.02
C MET A 47 -5.83 -9.98 4.80
N SER A 48 -4.93 -9.30 4.10
CA SER A 48 -4.08 -8.25 4.63
C SER A 48 -4.49 -6.89 4.09
N ASN A 49 -4.36 -5.86 4.92
CA ASN A 49 -4.40 -4.48 4.46
C ASN A 49 -3.15 -3.75 4.94
N ILE A 50 -2.61 -2.89 4.09
CA ILE A 50 -1.51 -2.00 4.45
C ILE A 50 -1.79 -0.60 3.93
N CYS A 51 -1.49 0.40 4.75
CA CYS A 51 -1.54 1.80 4.38
C CYS A 51 -0.11 2.29 4.21
N TRP A 52 0.36 2.30 2.96
CA TRP A 52 1.70 2.78 2.64
C TRP A 52 1.70 4.27 2.45
N LYS A 53 2.46 4.97 3.29
CA LYS A 53 2.62 6.42 3.21
C LYS A 53 3.90 6.72 2.46
N ASN A 54 3.84 7.61 1.47
CA ASN A 54 5.07 8.23 0.99
C ASN A 54 5.49 9.32 2.00
N GLY A 55 6.80 9.53 2.16
CA GLY A 55 7.35 10.52 3.11
C GLY A 55 6.89 11.97 2.86
N ILE A 56 6.20 12.22 1.75
CA ILE A 56 5.60 13.50 1.36
C ILE A 56 4.09 13.57 1.71
N GLY A 57 3.55 12.61 2.46
CA GLY A 57 2.24 12.67 3.12
C GLY A 57 1.04 12.19 2.28
N SER A 58 1.27 11.51 1.17
CA SER A 58 0.24 10.76 0.44
C SER A 58 0.27 9.29 0.87
N ALA A 59 -0.83 8.56 0.68
CA ALA A 59 -0.88 7.15 1.04
C ALA A 59 -1.58 6.30 -0.02
N ILE A 60 -1.17 5.03 -0.12
CA ILE A 60 -1.89 3.99 -0.84
C ILE A 60 -2.34 2.92 0.15
N TYR A 61 -3.63 2.63 0.12
CA TYR A 61 -4.20 1.47 0.79
C TYR A 61 -4.17 0.31 -0.19
N LEU A 62 -3.48 -0.76 0.21
CA LEU A 62 -3.41 -2.00 -0.53
C LEU A 62 -4.13 -3.08 0.30
N ILE A 63 -5.13 -3.72 -0.29
CA ILE A 63 -5.76 -4.93 0.24
C ILE A 63 -5.29 -6.10 -0.61
N PHE A 64 -4.72 -7.12 0.03
CA PHE A 64 -4.11 -8.25 -0.66
C PHE A 64 -4.18 -9.53 0.15
N THR A 65 -4.02 -10.68 -0.50
CA THR A 65 -3.69 -11.95 0.15
C THR A 65 -2.24 -12.30 -0.14
N MET A 66 -1.53 -12.84 0.85
CA MET A 66 -0.16 -13.30 0.66
C MET A 66 -0.19 -14.65 -0.04
N ASP A 67 0.39 -14.75 -1.23
CA ASP A 67 0.49 -16.02 -1.96
C ASP A 67 1.80 -16.73 -1.57
N THR A 68 2.91 -15.99 -1.53
CA THR A 68 4.22 -16.53 -1.15
C THR A 68 5.07 -15.44 -0.51
N LEU A 69 5.47 -15.66 0.74
CA LEU A 69 6.41 -14.79 1.44
C LEU A 69 7.86 -15.22 1.12
N GLN A 70 8.69 -14.27 0.70
CA GLN A 70 10.10 -14.48 0.41
C GLN A 70 10.98 -13.80 1.46
N GLN A 71 12.27 -14.18 1.50
CA GLN A 71 13.25 -13.55 2.38
C GLN A 71 13.45 -12.07 2.02
N ASP A 72 13.50 -11.77 0.72
CA ASP A 72 13.36 -10.40 0.24
C ASP A 72 11.87 -10.08 0.08
N ILE A 73 11.42 -9.04 0.78
CA ILE A 73 10.03 -8.58 0.75
C ILE A 73 9.60 -8.16 -0.67
N TYR A 74 10.50 -7.62 -1.50
CA TYR A 74 10.16 -7.20 -2.87
C TYR A 74 9.90 -8.38 -3.80
N ASP A 75 10.46 -9.55 -3.51
CA ASP A 75 10.22 -10.79 -4.24
C ASP A 75 8.97 -11.53 -3.77
N SER A 76 8.33 -11.06 -2.69
CA SER A 76 7.09 -11.67 -2.19
C SER A 76 5.97 -11.52 -3.20
N ILE A 77 5.20 -12.59 -3.34
CA ILE A 77 4.11 -12.72 -4.31
C ILE A 77 2.79 -12.59 -3.57
N LEU A 78 1.90 -11.77 -4.13
CA LEU A 78 0.65 -11.42 -3.52
C LEU A 78 -0.46 -11.30 -4.58
N THR A 79 -1.67 -11.62 -4.15
CA THR A 79 -2.88 -11.35 -4.92
C THR A 79 -3.47 -10.03 -4.44
N VAL A 80 -3.43 -9.01 -5.30
CA VAL A 80 -3.98 -7.69 -5.01
C VAL A 80 -5.48 -7.68 -5.25
N ILE A 81 -6.24 -7.39 -4.20
CA ILE A 81 -7.71 -7.33 -4.24
C ILE A 81 -8.16 -5.90 -4.56
N GLU A 82 -7.66 -4.91 -3.82
CA GLU A 82 -8.08 -3.52 -3.96
C GLU A 82 -6.91 -2.55 -3.72
N THR A 83 -6.93 -1.44 -4.45
CA THR A 83 -6.02 -0.31 -4.25
C THR A 83 -6.79 1.00 -4.14
N GLU A 84 -6.53 1.76 -3.09
CA GLU A 84 -7.08 3.11 -2.92
C GLU A 84 -5.98 4.13 -2.63
N TYR A 85 -5.88 5.14 -3.48
CA TYR A 85 -4.99 6.28 -3.28
C TYR A 85 -5.66 7.39 -2.47
N LEU A 86 -4.94 7.91 -1.48
CA LEU A 86 -5.30 9.09 -0.72
C LEU A 86 -4.21 10.15 -0.81
N SER A 87 -4.54 11.28 -1.42
CA SER A 87 -3.65 12.45 -1.45
C SER A 87 -3.54 13.11 -0.08
N LEU A 88 -2.42 13.80 0.15
CA LEU A 88 -2.13 14.66 1.32
C LEU A 88 -3.33 15.54 1.74
N GLU A 89 -4.00 16.16 0.78
CA GLU A 89 -5.19 16.99 1.03
C GLU A 89 -6.40 16.21 1.53
N ALA A 90 -6.58 14.97 1.07
CA ALA A 90 -7.64 14.09 1.56
C ALA A 90 -7.38 13.70 3.02
N ILE A 91 -6.13 13.35 3.36
CA ILE A 91 -5.71 13.02 4.74
C ILE A 91 -5.89 14.22 5.68
N LYS A 92 -5.52 15.43 5.23
CA LYS A 92 -5.71 16.67 5.99
C LYS A 92 -7.19 16.99 6.24
N ARG A 93 -8.09 16.76 5.28
CA ARG A 93 -9.55 16.95 5.49
C ARG A 93 -10.12 16.01 6.55
N THR A 94 -9.70 14.74 6.56
CA THR A 94 -10.17 13.78 7.57
C THR A 94 -9.70 14.15 8.98
N ARG A 95 -8.47 14.68 9.12
CA ARG A 95 -7.96 15.15 10.43
C ARG A 95 -8.49 16.54 10.84
N GLY A 96 -8.85 17.39 9.88
CA GLY A 96 -9.43 18.71 10.13
C GLY A 96 -10.89 18.66 10.63
N ASN A 97 -11.66 17.63 10.26
CA ASN A 97 -13.03 17.45 10.74
C ASN A 97 -13.10 16.95 12.19
N ASN A 98 -12.10 16.24 12.69
CA ASN A 98 -12.07 15.76 14.10
C ASN A 98 -11.57 16.82 15.11
N ARG A 99 -11.40 18.08 14.70
CA ARG A 99 -11.03 19.21 15.58
C ARG A 99 -12.11 20.29 15.67
N ARG A 100 -13.32 20.00 15.18
CA ARG A 100 -14.50 20.86 15.32
C ARG A 100 -15.66 20.06 15.89
N GLU A 101 -15.49 19.57 17.12
CA GLU A 101 -16.58 19.25 18.04
C GLU A 101 -16.19 19.74 19.44
#